data_AF-A0A937M6F5-F1
#
_entry.id   AF-A0A937M6F5-F1
#
_cell.length_a   1.000
_cell.length_b   1.000
_cell.length_c   1.000
_cell.angle_alpha   90.00
_cell.angle_beta   90.00
_cell.angle_gamma   90.00
#
_symmetry.space_group_name_H-M   'P 1'
#
loop_
_entity.id
_entity.type
_entity.pdbx_description
1 polymer ?
#
loop_
_entity_poly.entity_id
_entity_poly.type
_entity_poly.pdbx_seq_one_letter_code
_entity_poly.pdbx_strand_id
1 'polypeptide(L)'
;MKDTRAQVFLTLSLIGLSNCSGLDNTITDPVQWWAINGWDSAVTIELYDNNCSRHLRDISFKSHEEVKVISCGDGQGRANVRFRREGYASRQDSWSRDTAVRLNQRTIVR
;
A
#
# COMPACT_ATOMS: atom_id res chain seq x y z
N MET A 1 -9.19 -42.54 38.87
CA MET A 1 -9.46 -41.10 38.66
C MET A 1 -8.69 -40.69 37.43
N LYS A 2 -9.37 -40.41 36.31
CA LYS A 2 -8.74 -39.99 35.06
C LYS A 2 -8.43 -38.50 35.17
N ASP A 3 -7.16 -38.13 35.00
CA ASP A 3 -6.65 -36.77 35.10
C ASP A 3 -7.22 -35.86 34.00
N THR A 4 -8.41 -35.31 34.26
CA THR A 4 -9.14 -34.35 33.39
C THR A 4 -8.43 -32.99 33.24
N ARG A 5 -7.27 -32.80 33.88
CA ARG A 5 -6.56 -31.50 33.90
C ARG A 5 -5.61 -31.30 32.72
N ALA A 6 -5.14 -32.38 32.09
CA ALA A 6 -4.17 -32.30 30.99
C ALA A 6 -4.80 -31.90 29.64
N GLN A 7 -6.12 -32.01 29.49
CA GLN A 7 -6.81 -31.76 28.21
C GLN A 7 -7.21 -30.30 27.98
N VAL A 8 -7.32 -29.47 29.03
CA VAL A 8 -7.77 -28.07 28.89
C VAL A 8 -6.66 -27.16 28.37
N PHE A 9 -5.39 -27.46 28.67
CA PHE A 9 -4.25 -26.64 28.26
C PHE A 9 -3.84 -26.86 26.80
N LEU A 10 -4.14 -28.00 26.19
CA LEU A 10 -3.76 -28.29 24.81
C LEU A 10 -4.70 -27.63 23.78
N THR A 11 -5.93 -27.30 24.16
CA THR A 11 -6.92 -26.68 23.27
C THR A 11 -6.81 -25.16 23.18
N LEU A 12 -6.13 -24.51 24.14
CA LEU A 12 -6.02 -23.04 24.16
C LEU A 12 -4.92 -22.51 23.23
N SER A 13 -3.94 -23.33 22.86
CA SER A 13 -2.81 -22.96 22.00
C SER A 13 -3.10 -23.07 20.49
N LEU A 14 -4.18 -23.75 20.07
CA LEU A 14 -4.57 -23.84 18.65
C LEU A 14 -5.41 -22.66 18.13
N ILE A 15 -5.96 -21.83 19.03
CA ILE A 15 -6.85 -20.72 18.64
C ILE A 15 -6.06 -19.41 18.41
N GLY A 16 -4.77 -19.37 18.77
CA GLY A 16 -3.94 -18.16 18.71
C GLY A 16 -3.38 -17.78 17.33
N LEU A 17 -3.55 -18.60 16.29
CA LEU A 17 -2.96 -18.38 14.96
C LEU A 17 -3.95 -17.88 13.90
N SER A 18 -5.21 -17.62 14.26
CA SER A 18 -6.26 -17.24 13.29
C SER A 18 -6.31 -15.75 12.95
N ASN A 19 -5.42 -14.91 13.47
CA ASN A 19 -5.29 -13.51 13.05
C ASN A 19 -4.21 -13.33 11.96
N CYS A 20 -4.27 -14.16 10.92
CA CYS A 20 -3.59 -13.83 9.67
C CYS A 20 -4.39 -12.67 9.05
N SER A 21 -3.93 -11.45 9.30
CA SER A 21 -4.41 -10.23 8.66
C SER A 21 -4.63 -10.52 7.19
N GLY A 22 -5.89 -10.48 6.72
CA GLY A 22 -6.23 -10.83 5.35
C GLY A 22 -5.28 -10.13 4.40
N LEU A 23 -4.47 -10.91 3.67
CA LEU A 23 -3.70 -10.36 2.57
C LEU A 23 -4.71 -9.71 1.63
N ASP A 24 -4.49 -8.43 1.35
CA ASP A 24 -5.18 -7.74 0.27
C ASP A 24 -4.88 -8.51 -1.02
N ASN A 25 -5.83 -9.36 -1.41
CA ASN A 25 -5.68 -10.28 -2.54
C ASN A 25 -5.65 -9.55 -3.88
N THR A 26 -5.82 -8.22 -3.89
CA THR A 26 -5.65 -7.39 -5.08
C THR A 26 -4.18 -7.07 -5.36
N ILE A 27 -3.26 -7.33 -4.41
CA ILE A 27 -1.83 -7.07 -4.57
C ILE A 27 -1.08 -8.34 -5.00
N THR A 28 -0.44 -8.28 -6.16
CA THR A 28 0.45 -9.34 -6.67
C THR A 28 1.90 -8.85 -6.63
N ASP A 29 2.83 -9.70 -6.17
CA ASP A 29 4.27 -9.39 -6.04
C ASP A 29 4.55 -8.02 -5.36
N PRO A 30 4.21 -7.84 -4.08
CA PRO A 30 4.20 -6.52 -3.44
C PRO A 30 5.56 -5.82 -3.47
N VAL A 31 5.57 -4.59 -3.97
CA VAL A 31 6.71 -3.67 -3.96
C VAL A 31 6.42 -2.52 -3.02
N GLN A 32 7.19 -2.43 -1.95
CA GLN A 32 7.11 -1.34 -0.96
C GLN A 32 8.06 -0.20 -1.33
N TRP A 33 7.55 1.03 -1.44
CA TRP A 33 8.32 2.22 -1.82
C TRP A 33 7.78 3.47 -1.08
N TRP A 34 8.43 4.62 -1.24
CA TRP A 34 8.08 5.85 -0.52
C TRP A 34 7.69 6.98 -1.48
N ALA A 35 6.47 7.49 -1.34
CA ALA A 35 5.98 8.68 -2.03
C ALA A 35 6.37 9.92 -1.24
N ILE A 36 7.01 10.89 -1.89
CA ILE A 36 7.39 12.17 -1.29
C ILE A 36 6.50 13.26 -1.87
N ASN A 37 5.89 14.08 -1.01
CA ASN A 37 5.13 15.25 -1.44
C ASN A 37 6.07 16.28 -2.10
N GLY A 38 5.92 16.49 -3.41
CA GLY A 38 6.66 17.50 -4.16
C GLY A 38 6.01 18.89 -4.21
N TRP A 39 4.81 19.06 -3.64
CA TRP A 39 4.12 20.35 -3.53
C TRP A 39 4.47 21.04 -2.21
N ASP A 40 4.43 22.38 -2.21
CA ASP A 40 4.72 23.18 -1.01
C ASP A 40 3.60 23.11 0.05
N SER A 41 2.42 22.60 -0.32
CA SER A 41 1.27 22.45 0.56
C SER A 41 0.93 20.98 0.82
N ALA A 42 0.14 20.73 1.88
CA ALA A 42 -0.51 19.43 2.04
C ALA A 42 -1.40 19.13 0.83
N VAL A 43 -1.45 17.85 0.45
CA VAL A 43 -2.21 17.39 -0.71
C VAL A 43 -2.75 15.99 -0.46
N THR A 44 -3.87 15.70 -1.10
CA THR A 44 -4.40 14.35 -1.25
C THR A 44 -4.18 13.92 -2.69
N ILE A 45 -3.69 12.71 -2.91
CA ILE A 45 -3.50 12.18 -4.25
C ILE A 45 -4.33 10.93 -4.48
N GLU A 46 -4.64 10.73 -5.76
CA GLU A 46 -5.04 9.44 -6.29
C GLU A 46 -3.81 8.83 -6.98
N LEU A 47 -3.47 7.61 -6.58
CA LEU A 47 -2.44 6.80 -7.20
C LEU A 47 -3.09 5.68 -8.01
N TYR A 48 -2.59 5.46 -9.22
CA TYR A 48 -2.97 4.34 -10.07
C TYR A 48 -1.80 3.38 -10.20
N ASP A 49 -2.03 2.14 -9.81
CA ASP A 49 -1.10 1.03 -9.98
C ASP A 49 -1.36 0.37 -11.32
N ASN A 50 -0.44 0.53 -12.27
CA ASN A 50 -0.59 0.00 -13.62
C ASN A 50 -0.50 -1.53 -13.65
N ASN A 51 0.21 -2.16 -12.70
CA ASN A 51 0.48 -3.60 -12.74
C ASN A 51 -0.77 -4.40 -12.35
N CYS A 52 -1.55 -3.93 -11.37
CA CYS A 52 -2.82 -4.54 -10.99
C CYS A 52 -4.05 -3.71 -11.37
N SER A 53 -3.88 -2.66 -12.18
CA SER A 53 -4.95 -1.78 -12.64
C SER A 53 -5.82 -1.22 -11.50
N ARG A 54 -5.18 -0.81 -10.41
CA ARG A 54 -5.84 -0.46 -9.14
C ARG A 54 -5.70 1.01 -8.79
N HIS A 55 -6.80 1.62 -8.34
CA HIS A 55 -6.80 2.97 -7.77
C HIS A 55 -6.60 2.90 -6.25
N LEU A 56 -5.62 3.66 -5.76
CA LEU A 56 -5.39 3.97 -4.36
C LEU A 56 -5.71 5.44 -4.15
N ARG A 57 -6.82 5.71 -3.47
CA ARG A 57 -7.36 7.06 -3.22
C ARG A 57 -7.13 7.49 -1.79
N ASP A 58 -7.41 8.75 -1.53
CA ASP A 58 -7.38 9.40 -0.22
C ASP A 58 -6.00 9.32 0.43
N ILE A 59 -4.93 9.24 -0.37
CA ILE A 59 -3.57 9.27 0.13
C ILE A 59 -3.22 10.72 0.43
N SER A 60 -3.45 11.13 1.68
CA SER A 60 -3.10 12.45 2.18
C SER A 60 -1.68 12.47 2.76
N PHE A 61 -0.91 13.48 2.39
CA PHE A 61 0.38 13.77 3.02
C PHE A 61 0.60 15.28 3.17
N LYS A 62 1.24 15.66 4.29
CA LYS A 62 1.67 17.03 4.58
C LYS A 62 2.77 17.46 3.60
N SER A 63 3.05 18.76 3.55
CA SER A 63 4.17 19.30 2.78
C SER A 63 5.48 18.61 3.19
N HIS A 64 6.25 18.18 2.19
CA HIS A 64 7.52 17.44 2.34
C HIS A 64 7.46 16.13 3.15
N GLU A 65 6.27 15.56 3.38
CA GLU A 65 6.12 14.26 4.05
C GLU A 65 6.44 13.10 3.10
N GLU A 66 6.98 12.01 3.66
CA GLU A 66 7.15 10.73 2.98
C GLU A 66 6.10 9.73 3.48
N VAL A 67 5.35 9.12 2.55
CA VAL A 67 4.37 8.07 2.85
C VAL A 67 4.80 6.76 2.21
N LYS A 68 4.72 5.69 2.99
CA LYS A 68 4.98 4.33 2.52
C LYS A 68 3.80 3.85 1.67
N VAL A 69 4.09 3.39 0.46
CA VAL A 69 3.12 2.83 -0.48
C VAL A 69 3.50 1.38 -0.78
N ILE A 70 2.48 0.52 -0.92
CA ILE A 70 2.63 -0.85 -1.37
C ILE A 70 1.87 -0.99 -2.69
N SER A 71 2.61 -1.34 -3.73
CA SER A 71 2.12 -1.50 -5.10
C SER A 71 2.35 -2.91 -5.60
N CYS A 72 1.68 -3.27 -6.68
CA CYS A 72 1.85 -4.52 -7.39
C CYS A 72 3.15 -4.52 -8.18
N GLY A 73 3.87 -5.63 -8.14
CA GLY A 73 5.12 -5.83 -8.87
C GLY A 73 4.89 -6.38 -10.27
N ASP A 74 5.90 -6.23 -11.12
CA ASP A 74 5.98 -6.78 -12.48
C ASP A 74 6.67 -8.15 -12.54
N GLY A 75 6.84 -8.83 -11.41
CA GLY A 75 7.66 -10.04 -11.27
C GLY A 75 9.18 -9.81 -11.33
N GLN A 76 9.65 -8.59 -11.64
CA GLN A 76 11.06 -8.18 -11.60
C GLN A 76 11.37 -7.24 -10.43
N GLY A 77 10.44 -7.12 -9.48
CA GLY A 77 10.56 -6.27 -8.30
C GLY A 77 10.38 -4.78 -8.59
N ARG A 78 9.63 -4.42 -9.64
CA ARG A 78 9.28 -3.03 -9.97
C ARG A 78 7.76 -2.86 -9.93
N ALA A 79 7.31 -1.82 -9.27
CA ALA A 79 5.98 -1.28 -9.46
C ALA A 79 5.99 -0.24 -10.58
N ASN A 80 4.88 -0.11 -11.30
CA ASN A 80 4.64 0.94 -12.26
C ASN A 80 3.41 1.73 -11.84
N VAL A 81 3.59 3.01 -11.51
CA VAL A 81 2.54 3.84 -10.93
C VAL A 81 2.36 5.17 -11.65
N ARG A 82 1.15 5.71 -11.57
CA ARG A 82 0.82 7.09 -11.95
C ARG A 82 0.13 7.76 -10.78
N PHE A 83 0.18 9.07 -10.74
CA PHE A 83 -0.47 9.84 -9.68
C PHE A 83 -1.06 11.12 -10.24
N ARG A 84 -2.05 11.64 -9.54
CA ARG A 84 -2.60 12.99 -9.74
C ARG A 84 -3.14 13.50 -8.41
N ARG A 85 -3.35 14.81 -8.31
CA ARG A 85 -4.06 15.35 -7.14
C ARG A 85 -5.50 14.85 -7.14
N GLU A 86 -5.99 14.55 -5.95
CA GLU A 86 -7.37 14.18 -5.70
C GLU A 86 -8.13 15.38 -5.12
N GLY A 87 -9.45 15.41 -5.32
CA GLY A 87 -10.32 16.50 -4.90
C GLY A 87 -11.12 17.13 -6.04
N TYR A 88 -12.10 17.96 -5.68
CA TYR A 88 -13.00 18.58 -6.64
C TYR A 88 -12.28 19.52 -7.62
N ALA A 89 -11.37 20.36 -7.10
CA ALA A 89 -10.61 21.31 -7.90
C ALA A 89 -9.60 20.67 -8.86
N SER A 90 -9.16 19.43 -8.57
CA SER A 90 -8.14 18.68 -9.30
C SER A 90 -8.71 17.59 -10.21
N ARG A 91 -10.04 17.51 -10.38
CA ARG A 91 -10.68 16.50 -11.25
C ARG A 91 -10.20 16.52 -12.71
N GLN A 92 -9.77 17.69 -13.17
CA GLN A 92 -9.24 17.90 -14.52
C GLN A 92 -7.72 17.75 -14.60
N ASP A 93 -7.04 17.54 -13.47
CA ASP A 93 -5.60 17.33 -13.47
C ASP A 93 -5.28 16.06 -14.25
N SER A 94 -4.32 16.19 -15.16
CA SER A 94 -3.81 15.06 -15.92
C SER A 94 -3.05 14.11 -15.00
N TRP A 95 -3.13 12.82 -15.31
CA TRP A 95 -2.25 11.83 -14.69
C TRP A 95 -0.78 12.15 -14.99
N SER A 96 0.10 11.86 -14.03
CA SER A 96 1.53 11.83 -14.26
C SER A 96 1.89 10.82 -15.37
N ARG A 97 3.14 10.90 -15.82
CA ARG A 97 3.72 9.81 -16.61
C ARG A 97 3.85 8.56 -15.73
N ASP A 98 3.92 7.41 -16.41
CA ASP A 98 4.26 6.13 -15.78
C ASP A 98 5.62 6.25 -15.07
N THR A 99 5.63 5.85 -13.81
CA THR A 99 6.80 5.92 -12.93
C THR A 99 7.12 4.52 -12.44
N ALA A 100 8.26 3.99 -12.89
CA ALA A 100 8.78 2.72 -12.40
C ALA A 100 9.53 2.94 -11.07
N VAL A 101 9.12 2.24 -10.01
CA VAL A 101 9.75 2.29 -8.68
C VAL A 101 10.07 0.89 -8.18
N ARG A 102 11.21 0.75 -7.51
CA ARG A 102 11.65 -0.52 -6.91
C ARG A 102 11.44 -0.53 -5.40
N LEU A 103 11.64 -1.70 -4.81
CA LEU A 103 11.65 -1.88 -3.37
C LEU A 103 12.57 -0.86 -2.68
N ASN A 104 12.06 -0.23 -1.62
CA ASN A 104 12.73 0.78 -0.79
C ASN A 104 13.19 2.04 -1.55
N GLN A 105 12.79 2.24 -2.80
CA GLN A 105 13.04 3.50 -3.49
C GLN A 105 12.06 4.58 -3.05
N ARG A 106 12.43 5.83 -3.33
CA ARG A 106 11.59 7.00 -3.13
C ARG A 106 11.29 7.65 -4.47
N THR A 107 10.10 8.20 -4.62
CA THR A 107 9.73 9.03 -5.77
C THR A 107 9.01 10.28 -5.33
N ILE A 108 9.31 11.39 -5.99
CA ILE A 108 8.59 12.65 -5.79
C ILE A 108 7.29 12.57 -6.57
N VAL A 109 6.19 12.88 -5.90
CA VAL A 109 4.86 12.99 -6.48
C VAL A 109 4.56 14.48 -6.69
N ARG A 110 4.31 14.88 -7.95
CA ARG A 110 4.02 16.27 -8.34
C ARG A 110 3.32 16.38 -9.71
#